data_AF-A0A9P6MDK1-F1
#
_entry.id   AF-A0A9P6MDK1-F1
#
_cell.length_a   1.000
_cell.length_b   1.000
_cell.length_c   1.000
_cell.angle_alpha   90.00
_cell.angle_beta   90.00
_cell.angle_gamma   90.00
#
_symmetry.space_group_name_H-M   'P 1'
#
loop_
_entity.id
_entity.type
_entity.pdbx_description
1 polymer ?
#
loop_
_entity_poly.entity_id
_entity_poly.type
_entity_poly.pdbx_seq_one_letter_code
_entity_poly.pdbx_strand_id
1 'polypeptide(L)'
;MPAHPESVPVNALLAVEGTPLEKQEPVKVWDMIRMIATARIVMPKTMIRLSAGRVRFTEAEQTLCFMSGANSIFTGDKLLTTPNNKFNTDQQMFETLGLVPKAASFKVDLAADSPVNEAKECCGSNHAHA
;
A
#
# COMPACT_ATOMS: atom_id res chain seq x y z
N MET A 1 20.12 -13.18 -8.59
CA MET A 1 20.37 -12.86 -7.16
C MET A 1 20.23 -14.14 -6.35
N PRO A 2 20.96 -14.29 -5.24
CA PRO A 2 20.92 -15.49 -4.41
C PRO A 2 19.57 -15.71 -3.70
N ALA A 3 18.77 -14.65 -3.48
CA ALA A 3 17.40 -14.72 -2.95
C ALA A 3 16.55 -13.55 -3.48
N HIS A 4 15.22 -13.71 -3.42
CA HIS A 4 14.28 -12.62 -3.72
C HIS A 4 14.24 -11.60 -2.57
N PRO A 5 14.01 -10.31 -2.88
CA PRO A 5 13.81 -9.29 -1.85
C PRO A 5 12.54 -9.56 -1.03
N GLU A 6 12.50 -9.04 0.21
CA GLU A 6 11.30 -9.14 1.05
C GLU A 6 10.14 -8.29 0.51
N SER A 7 10.44 -7.13 -0.09
CA SER A 7 9.47 -6.21 -0.66
C SER A 7 9.99 -5.60 -1.96
N VAL A 8 9.12 -5.51 -2.96
CA VAL A 8 9.37 -4.80 -4.23
C VAL A 8 8.29 -3.75 -4.42
N PRO A 9 8.64 -2.46 -4.37
CA PRO A 9 7.71 -1.40 -4.72
C PRO A 9 7.58 -1.32 -6.25
N VAL A 10 6.34 -1.14 -6.71
CA VAL A 10 6.04 -0.82 -8.10
C VAL A 10 5.40 0.56 -8.12
N ASN A 11 6.07 1.50 -8.79
CA ASN A 11 5.67 2.90 -8.88
C ASN A 11 5.19 3.20 -10.31
N ALA A 12 4.06 3.89 -10.44
CA ALA A 12 3.68 4.55 -11.68
C ALA A 12 4.29 5.96 -11.70
N LEU A 13 5.04 6.30 -12.76
CA LEU A 13 5.75 7.59 -12.87
C LEU A 13 4.78 8.77 -12.75
N LEU A 14 4.92 9.57 -11.70
CA LEU A 14 4.29 10.87 -11.59
C LEU A 14 5.20 11.91 -12.27
N ALA A 15 4.77 12.41 -13.43
CA ALA A 15 5.46 13.48 -14.13
C ALA A 15 5.30 14.77 -13.32
N VAL A 16 6.42 15.44 -13.04
CA VAL A 16 6.47 16.69 -12.25
C VAL A 16 7.14 17.76 -13.10
N GLU A 17 6.58 18.96 -13.09
CA GLU A 17 7.11 20.13 -13.79
C GLU A 17 8.57 20.39 -13.41
N GLY A 18 9.40 20.70 -14.40
CA GLY A 18 10.83 20.94 -14.24
C GLY A 18 11.69 19.67 -14.23
N THR A 19 11.09 18.48 -14.23
CA THR A 19 11.84 17.23 -14.41
C THR A 19 12.02 16.90 -15.90
N PRO A 20 13.10 16.19 -16.30
CA PRO A 20 13.26 15.75 -17.69
C PRO A 20 12.11 14.88 -18.23
N LEU A 21 11.29 14.31 -17.33
CA LEU A 21 10.17 13.44 -17.66
C LEU A 21 8.80 14.14 -17.49
N GLU A 22 8.77 15.46 -17.37
CA GLU A 22 7.53 16.23 -17.13
C GLU A 22 6.45 16.02 -18.21
N LYS A 23 6.84 15.69 -19.45
CA LYS A 23 5.93 15.48 -20.60
C LYS A 23 5.65 14.01 -20.88
N GLN A 24 6.03 13.11 -19.98
CA GLN A 24 5.76 11.69 -20.18
C GLN A 24 4.28 11.38 -19.97
N GLU A 25 3.75 10.53 -20.85
CA GLU A 25 2.38 10.04 -20.74
C GLU A 25 2.19 9.24 -19.44
N PRO A 26 1.02 9.34 -18.78
CA PRO A 26 0.72 8.52 -17.62
C PRO A 26 0.79 7.03 -17.94
N VAL A 27 1.35 6.25 -17.00
CA VAL A 27 1.36 4.79 -17.09
C VAL A 27 -0.08 4.28 -17.10
N LYS A 28 -0.43 3.49 -18.12
CA LYS A 28 -1.76 2.89 -18.25
C LYS A 28 -1.94 1.77 -17.21
N VAL A 29 -3.16 1.61 -16.70
CA VAL A 29 -3.47 0.58 -15.70
C VAL A 29 -3.09 -0.83 -16.18
N TRP A 30 -3.30 -1.15 -17.45
CA TRP A 30 -3.00 -2.50 -17.98
C TRP A 30 -1.51 -2.84 -17.94
N ASP A 31 -0.64 -1.85 -18.12
CA ASP A 31 0.80 -2.05 -18.00
C ASP A 31 1.19 -2.23 -16.53
N MET A 32 0.52 -1.52 -15.62
CA MET A 32 0.70 -1.68 -14.18
C MET A 32 0.27 -3.08 -13.70
N ILE A 33 -0.92 -3.53 -14.10
CA ILE A 33 -1.44 -4.88 -13.80
C ILE A 33 -0.49 -5.94 -14.32
N ARG A 34 -0.03 -5.82 -15.57
CA ARG A 34 0.92 -6.76 -16.17
C ARG A 34 2.23 -6.80 -15.39
N MET A 35 2.75 -5.64 -14.99
CA MET A 35 4.00 -5.55 -14.22
C MET A 35 3.86 -6.21 -12.85
N ILE A 36 2.76 -5.96 -12.14
CA ILE A 36 2.47 -6.57 -10.83
C ILE A 36 2.31 -8.09 -10.96
N ALA A 37 1.51 -8.56 -11.92
CA ALA A 37 1.32 -10.00 -12.17
C ALA A 37 2.65 -10.69 -12.49
N THR A 38 3.48 -10.07 -13.34
CA THR A 38 4.81 -10.58 -13.67
C THR A 38 5.68 -10.66 -12.43
N ALA A 39 5.72 -9.59 -11.62
CA ALA A 39 6.50 -9.58 -10.39
C ALA A 39 6.04 -10.63 -9.37
N ARG A 40 4.73 -10.85 -9.23
CA ARG A 40 4.16 -11.90 -8.38
C ARG A 40 4.54 -13.30 -8.85
N ILE A 41 4.48 -13.57 -10.16
CA ILE A 41 4.85 -14.88 -10.72
C ILE A 41 6.34 -15.15 -10.56
N VAL A 42 7.19 -14.17 -10.86
CA VAL A 42 8.66 -14.31 -10.78
C VAL A 42 9.13 -14.37 -9.31
N MET A 43 8.44 -13.70 -8.39
CA MET A 43 8.83 -13.56 -6.98
C MET A 43 7.66 -13.89 -6.04
N PRO A 44 7.23 -15.17 -5.94
CA PRO A 44 5.97 -15.56 -5.30
C PRO A 44 5.90 -15.22 -3.81
N LYS A 45 7.04 -15.19 -3.10
CA LYS A 45 7.12 -14.90 -1.66
C LYS A 45 7.34 -13.42 -1.34
N THR A 46 7.67 -12.59 -2.32
CA THR A 46 7.96 -11.18 -2.12
C THR A 46 6.68 -10.38 -1.91
N MET A 47 6.71 -9.38 -1.04
CA MET A 47 5.64 -8.40 -0.94
C MET A 47 5.71 -7.46 -2.15
N ILE A 48 4.65 -7.42 -2.95
CA ILE A 48 4.57 -6.51 -4.11
C ILE A 48 3.77 -5.29 -3.66
N ARG A 49 4.43 -4.13 -3.60
CA ARG A 49 3.83 -2.90 -3.05
C ARG A 49 3.39 -1.94 -4.15
N LEU A 50 2.08 -1.76 -4.31
CA LEU A 50 1.50 -0.70 -5.13
C LEU A 50 1.78 0.66 -4.46
N SER A 51 2.73 1.40 -5.00
CA SER A 51 3.37 2.52 -4.28
C SER A 51 2.99 3.88 -4.89
N ALA A 52 3.96 4.63 -5.42
CA ALA A 52 3.73 5.96 -5.98
C ALA A 52 2.90 5.92 -7.27
N GLY A 53 2.11 6.97 -7.50
CA GLY A 53 1.31 7.14 -8.71
C GLY A 53 -0.03 6.41 -8.73
N ARG A 54 -0.34 5.57 -7.73
CA ARG A 54 -1.64 4.87 -7.64
C ARG A 54 -2.84 5.80 -7.46
N VAL A 55 -2.62 7.03 -6.96
CA VAL A 55 -3.65 8.07 -6.81
C VAL A 55 -4.33 8.46 -8.13
N ARG A 56 -3.70 8.17 -9.28
CA ARG A 56 -4.30 8.39 -10.60
C ARG A 56 -5.20 7.24 -11.06
N PHE A 57 -5.16 6.09 -10.39
CA PHE A 57 -5.99 4.94 -10.69
C PHE A 57 -7.27 5.00 -9.86
N THR A 58 -8.38 4.68 -10.51
CA THR A 58 -9.68 4.46 -9.86
C THR A 58 -9.60 3.30 -8.88
N GLU A 59 -10.57 3.22 -7.97
CA GLU A 59 -10.67 2.13 -7.00
C GLU A 59 -10.75 0.75 -7.69
N ALA A 60 -11.49 0.65 -8.79
CA ALA A 60 -11.59 -0.58 -9.59
C ALA A 60 -10.23 -0.97 -10.21
N GLU A 61 -9.48 -0.01 -10.71
CA GLU A 61 -8.14 -0.25 -11.26
C GLU A 61 -7.13 -0.68 -10.19
N GLN A 62 -7.19 -0.08 -9.00
CA GLN A 62 -6.38 -0.51 -7.87
C GLN A 62 -6.78 -1.90 -7.38
N THR A 63 -8.08 -2.20 -7.36
CA THR A 63 -8.61 -3.54 -7.07
C THR A 63 -8.00 -4.58 -8.01
N LEU A 64 -7.97 -4.30 -9.32
CA LEU A 64 -7.32 -5.19 -10.29
C LEU A 64 -5.83 -5.35 -10.01
N CYS A 65 -5.14 -4.31 -9.55
CA CYS A 65 -3.75 -4.40 -9.12
C CYS A 65 -3.58 -5.36 -7.92
N PHE A 66 -4.46 -5.29 -6.91
CA PHE A 66 -4.48 -6.24 -5.79
C PHE A 66 -4.75 -7.67 -6.26
N MET A 67 -5.78 -7.88 -7.10
CA MET A 67 -6.11 -9.18 -7.67
C MET A 67 -4.96 -9.77 -8.51
N SER A 68 -4.17 -8.91 -9.17
CA SER A 68 -3.01 -9.33 -9.95
C SER A 68 -1.78 -9.70 -9.12
N GLY A 69 -1.80 -9.43 -7.80
CA GLY A 69 -0.76 -9.89 -6.88
C GLY A 69 -0.12 -8.81 -6.01
N ALA A 70 -0.54 -7.55 -6.08
CA ALA A 70 -0.14 -6.55 -5.10
C ALA A 70 -0.73 -6.89 -3.72
N ASN A 71 0.04 -6.69 -2.66
CA ASN A 71 -0.39 -7.00 -1.30
C ASN A 71 0.14 -6.01 -0.24
N SER A 72 0.52 -4.81 -0.68
CA SER A 72 1.03 -3.75 0.18
C SER A 72 0.83 -2.38 -0.50
N ILE A 73 0.59 -1.34 0.30
CA ILE A 73 0.53 0.06 -0.12
C ILE A 73 1.21 0.95 0.94
N PHE A 74 1.43 2.23 0.60
CA PHE A 74 1.77 3.26 1.59
C PHE A 74 0.51 3.97 2.08
N THR A 75 0.29 4.05 3.38
CA THR A 75 -0.82 4.79 3.99
C THR A 75 -0.37 6.15 4.53
N GLY A 76 -1.26 7.14 4.52
CA GLY A 76 -1.01 8.52 4.97
C GLY A 76 -1.28 9.54 3.87
N ASP A 77 -1.35 10.83 4.21
CA ASP A 77 -1.84 11.87 3.28
C ASP A 77 -0.90 12.18 2.11
N LYS A 78 0.40 11.91 2.28
CA LYS A 78 1.43 12.17 1.28
C LYS A 78 2.48 11.07 1.28
N LEU A 79 3.16 10.91 0.14
CA LEU A 79 4.41 10.15 0.04
C LEU A 79 5.59 11.07 0.44
N LEU A 80 6.73 10.97 -0.23
CA LEU A 80 7.86 11.87 0.04
C LEU A 80 7.53 13.32 -0.34
N THR A 81 7.03 13.55 -1.56
CA THR A 81 6.76 14.89 -2.10
C THR A 81 5.44 14.99 -2.87
N THR A 82 4.75 13.86 -3.07
CA THR A 82 3.55 13.78 -3.90
C THR A 82 2.33 13.36 -3.07
N PRO A 83 1.11 13.76 -3.49
CA PRO A 83 -0.12 13.32 -2.84
C PRO A 83 -0.25 11.79 -2.85
N ASN A 84 -0.90 11.27 -1.82
CA ASN A 84 -1.23 9.86 -1.70
C ASN A 84 -2.75 9.69 -1.59
N ASN A 85 -3.23 8.45 -1.67
CA ASN A 85 -4.64 8.15 -1.40
C ASN A 85 -4.96 8.46 0.07
N LYS A 86 -6.18 8.96 0.30
CA LYS A 86 -6.68 9.21 1.66
C LYS A 86 -6.85 7.88 2.38
N PHE A 87 -6.52 7.87 3.66
CA PHE A 87 -6.64 6.68 4.52
C PHE A 87 -8.04 6.05 4.45
N ASN A 88 -9.10 6.85 4.59
CA ASN A 88 -10.48 6.35 4.58
C ASN A 88 -10.86 5.69 3.24
N THR A 89 -10.33 6.19 2.11
CA THR A 89 -10.58 5.59 0.80
C THR A 89 -9.88 4.25 0.66
N ASP A 90 -8.62 4.15 1.12
CA ASP A 90 -7.90 2.87 1.14
C ASP A 90 -8.60 1.86 2.06
N GLN A 91 -9.11 2.32 3.21
CA GLN A 91 -9.85 1.48 4.16
C GLN A 91 -11.17 0.94 3.57
N GLN A 92 -11.96 1.79 2.92
CA GLN A 92 -13.21 1.37 2.25
C GLN A 92 -12.96 0.33 1.16
N MET A 93 -11.91 0.53 0.36
CA MET A 93 -11.51 -0.45 -0.66
C MET A 93 -11.12 -1.78 0.01
N PHE A 94 -10.34 -1.75 1.11
CA PHE A 94 -9.94 -2.97 1.80
C PHE A 94 -11.13 -3.73 2.40
N GLU A 95 -12.09 -3.02 3.00
CA GLU A 95 -13.33 -3.60 3.50
C GLU A 95 -14.13 -4.25 2.37
N THR A 96 -14.29 -3.55 1.24
CA THR A 96 -15.00 -4.05 0.05
C THR A 96 -14.36 -5.32 -0.51
N LEU A 97 -13.03 -5.40 -0.50
CA LEU A 97 -12.27 -6.54 -1.02
C LEU A 97 -12.05 -7.66 0.02
N GLY A 98 -12.48 -7.47 1.28
CA GLY A 98 -12.22 -8.41 2.37
C GLY A 98 -10.73 -8.56 2.71
N LEU A 99 -9.92 -7.53 2.48
CA LEU A 99 -8.48 -7.54 2.75
C LEU A 99 -8.20 -7.20 4.22
N VAL A 100 -7.39 -8.02 4.88
CA VAL A 100 -7.00 -7.81 6.28
C VAL A 100 -5.62 -7.12 6.33
N PRO A 101 -5.51 -5.93 6.96
CA PRO A 101 -4.23 -5.28 7.16
C PRO A 101 -3.28 -6.11 8.02
N LYS A 102 -1.99 -6.09 7.69
CA LYS A 102 -0.96 -6.72 8.54
C LYS A 102 -0.83 -5.93 9.85
N ALA A 103 -0.95 -6.60 10.99
CA ALA A 103 -0.73 -6.00 12.30
C ALA A 103 0.69 -5.43 12.42
N ALA A 104 0.81 -4.26 13.05
CA ALA A 104 2.10 -3.65 13.32
C ALA A 104 2.91 -4.53 14.28
N SER A 105 4.18 -4.77 13.94
CA SER A 105 5.09 -5.57 14.76
C SER A 105 6.01 -4.62 15.54
N PHE A 106 5.53 -4.12 16.68
CA PHE A 106 6.36 -3.33 17.59
C PHE A 106 7.13 -4.28 18.50
N LYS A 107 8.47 -4.23 18.46
CA LYS A 107 9.28 -4.77 19.56
C LYS A 107 9.20 -3.75 20.69
N VAL A 108 8.39 -4.05 21.69
CA VAL A 108 8.40 -3.28 22.94
C VAL A 108 9.62 -3.74 23.70
N ASP A 109 10.68 -2.93 23.71
CA ASP A 109 11.77 -3.11 24.67
C ASP A 109 11.18 -2.78 26.04
N LEU A 110 10.80 -3.81 26.80
CA LEU A 110 10.33 -3.70 28.18
C LEU A 110 11.52 -3.36 29.09
N ALA A 111 12.04 -2.14 28.97
CA ALA A 111 12.79 -1.49 30.03
C ALA A 111 11.84 -0.48 30.69
N ALA A 112 11.60 -0.70 31.98
CA ALA A 112 10.66 -0.02 32.85
C ALA A 112 10.51 1.50 32.61
N ASP A 113 9.27 1.97 32.41
CA ASP A 113 8.63 2.88 33.37
C ASP A 113 7.12 3.07 33.10
N SER A 114 6.32 2.87 34.17
CA SER A 114 4.98 3.44 34.50
C SER A 114 3.78 3.34 33.52
N PRO A 115 2.54 3.22 34.03
CA PRO A 115 1.37 2.90 33.21
C PRO A 115 0.87 4.13 32.46
N VAL A 116 1.08 4.19 31.14
CA VAL A 116 0.34 5.12 30.28
C VAL A 116 -0.96 4.44 29.87
N ASN A 117 -2.01 4.77 30.62
CA ASN A 117 -3.38 4.41 30.33
C ASN A 117 -3.92 5.41 29.31
N GLU A 118 -3.71 5.19 28.00
CA GLU A 118 -4.40 5.94 26.93
C GLU A 118 -4.23 5.27 25.55
N ALA A 119 -5.06 4.26 25.29
CA ALA A 119 -5.38 3.79 23.94
C ALA A 119 -6.87 3.44 23.85
N LYS A 120 -7.71 4.31 24.42
CA LYS A 120 -9.15 4.14 24.46
C LYS A 120 -9.87 5.37 23.90
N GLU A 121 -9.51 5.76 22.67
CA GLU A 121 -10.31 6.67 21.86
C GLU A 121 -9.91 6.59 20.39
N CYS A 122 -10.49 5.65 19.65
CA CYS A 122 -10.74 5.88 18.22
C CYS A 122 -11.83 5.00 17.63
N CYS A 123 -12.13 3.82 18.20
CA CYS A 123 -13.30 3.04 17.75
C CYS A 123 -13.91 2.25 18.92
N GLY A 124 -14.84 2.88 19.66
CA GLY A 124 -15.98 2.10 20.18
C GLY A 124 -16.82 1.68 18.97
N SER A 125 -17.37 0.48 18.87
CA SER A 125 -17.94 -0.37 19.91
C SER A 125 -18.05 -1.82 19.40
N ASN A 126 -17.72 -2.77 20.31
CA ASN A 126 -18.25 -4.11 20.50
C ASN A 126 -18.94 -4.82 19.30
N HIS A 127 -18.38 -5.92 18.81
CA HIS A 127 -18.74 -7.27 19.28
C HIS A 127 -18.09 -8.41 18.46
N ALA A 128 -17.73 -9.46 19.21
CA ALA A 128 -17.71 -10.88 18.86
C ALA A 128 -16.61 -11.44 17.93
N HIS A 129 -15.64 -12.04 18.62
CA HIS A 129 -14.89 -13.26 18.27
C HIS A 129 -15.56 -14.21 17.26
N ALA A 130 -14.80 -14.60 16.23
CA ALA A 130 -14.21 -15.94 16.06
C ALA A 130 -13.08 -15.88 15.02
#